data_AF-N4XPG3-F1
#
_entry.id   AF-N4XPG3-F1
#
_cell.length_a   1.000
_cell.length_b   1.000
_cell.length_c   1.000
_cell.angle_alpha   90.00
_cell.angle_beta   90.00
_cell.angle_gamma   90.00
#
_symmetry.space_group_name_H-M   'P 1'
#
loop_
_entity.id
_entity.type
_entity.pdbx_description
1 polymer ?
#
loop_
_entity_poly.entity_id
_entity_poly.type
_entity_poly.pdbx_seq_one_letter_code
_entity_poly.pdbx_strand_id
1 'polypeptide(L)'
;MTDSARKPFQFLNLSKDIRLMVYEELSMKTYRDRFPLRDNQDYVTLVNTVIPGLSILATSRQIRSEASSIILPRLRVILCSPPVIVIQAEHLISLMDLHDCFSSVYGTKFMEKLISCLYDPRALPRIMRYRRGKLSTRQLRRRLRLQELIAIDDEASLKAFVRFALRAMKYLTRNTAETHHEYPPLTFVVEVPDTFQGIPVTTSTSLMKSISYKIFSPLIPTLPRTVTNHAGILWLLRRFTFHISLSCELWRIVSLIVKVRLLDKGHTGWRISGSNVQKAILRGLEEARSNVPGIVRYGGRVPRETDEI
;
A
#
# COMPACT_ATOMS: atom_id res chain seq x y z
N MET A 1 49.37 19.09 19.22
CA MET A 1 48.30 19.96 18.70
C MET A 1 46.97 19.34 19.09
N THR A 2 46.38 19.83 20.17
CA THR A 2 45.06 19.38 20.66
C THR A 2 44.00 20.02 19.78
N ASP A 3 43.30 19.19 19.01
CA ASP A 3 42.17 19.58 18.18
C ASP A 3 41.08 20.15 19.11
N SER A 4 41.02 21.48 19.23
CA SER A 4 40.06 22.15 20.08
C SER A 4 38.69 21.87 19.49
N ALA A 5 37.93 21.00 20.17
CA ALA A 5 36.60 20.56 19.74
C ALA A 5 35.72 21.80 19.46
N ARG A 6 35.63 22.18 18.18
CA ARG A 6 34.85 23.35 17.75
C ARG A 6 33.41 23.11 18.18
N LYS A 7 32.89 24.01 19.02
CA LYS A 7 31.50 23.95 19.48
C LYS A 7 30.58 23.92 18.26
N PRO A 8 29.60 23.00 18.20
CA PRO A 8 28.70 22.91 17.06
C PRO A 8 27.96 24.24 16.87
N PHE A 9 27.86 24.69 15.63
CA PHE A 9 27.17 25.91 15.27
C PHE A 9 25.69 25.81 15.66
N GLN A 10 25.19 26.77 16.43
CA GLN A 10 23.79 26.78 16.85
C GLN A 10 22.91 27.38 15.77
N PHE A 11 21.89 26.65 15.33
CA PHE A 11 20.96 27.10 14.28
C PHE A 11 20.27 28.44 14.61
N LEU A 12 20.01 28.70 15.90
CA LEU A 12 19.42 29.96 16.36
C LEU A 12 20.35 31.17 16.25
N ASN A 13 21.65 30.96 16.04
CA ASN A 13 22.61 32.05 15.82
C ASN A 13 22.57 32.59 14.38
N LEU A 14 21.88 31.91 13.45
CA LEU A 14 21.62 32.46 12.12
C LEU A 14 20.67 33.65 12.23
N SER A 15 20.75 34.62 11.32
CA SER A 15 19.70 35.64 11.20
C SER A 15 18.36 34.97 10.86
N LYS A 16 17.25 35.65 11.20
CA LYS A 16 15.90 35.15 10.88
C LYS A 16 15.76 34.84 9.40
N ASP A 17 16.25 35.72 8.54
CA ASP A 17 16.14 35.58 7.08
C ASP A 17 16.83 34.31 6.59
N ILE A 18 18.04 34.01 7.08
CA ILE A 18 18.74 32.77 6.72
C ILE A 18 17.97 31.54 7.24
N ARG A 19 17.39 31.60 8.45
CA ARG A 19 16.56 30.49 8.95
C ARG A 19 15.32 30.26 8.08
N LEU A 20 14.68 31.33 7.61
CA LEU A 20 13.55 31.25 6.69
C LEU A 20 13.95 30.59 5.37
N MET A 21 15.08 31.00 4.78
CA MET A 21 15.64 30.35 3.58
C MET A 21 15.87 28.85 3.81
N VAL A 22 16.37 28.45 4.98
CA VAL A 22 16.54 27.03 5.32
C VAL A 22 15.19 26.29 5.36
N TYR A 23 14.13 26.89 5.91
CA TYR A 23 12.80 26.27 5.93
C TYR A 23 12.20 26.16 4.53
N GLU A 24 12.44 27.14 3.66
CA GLU A 24 12.00 27.11 2.26
C GLU A 24 12.64 25.95 1.50
N GLU A 25 13.92 25.68 1.78
CA GLU A 25 14.70 24.59 1.19
C GLU A 25 14.27 23.19 1.66
N LEU A 26 13.49 23.07 2.75
CA LEU A 26 12.88 21.81 3.20
C LEU A 26 11.72 21.39 2.28
N SER A 27 12.06 20.98 1.06
CA SER A 27 11.14 20.50 0.04
C SER A 27 10.50 19.14 0.40
N MET A 28 9.33 18.88 -0.18
CA MET A 28 8.69 17.57 -0.06
C MET A 28 9.51 16.55 -0.87
N LYS A 29 9.79 15.39 -0.26
CA LYS A 29 10.46 14.27 -0.92
C LYS A 29 9.56 13.05 -0.91
N THR A 30 9.39 12.42 -2.06
CA THR A 30 8.61 11.19 -2.22
C THR A 30 9.57 10.01 -2.31
N TYR A 31 9.48 9.10 -1.35
CA TYR A 31 10.23 7.86 -1.32
C TYR A 31 9.35 6.74 -1.89
N ARG A 32 9.91 5.95 -2.81
CA ARG A 32 9.29 4.75 -3.37
C ARG A 32 9.97 3.54 -2.73
N ASP A 33 9.53 3.19 -1.52
CA ASP A 33 10.16 2.14 -0.73
C ASP A 33 9.65 0.76 -1.19
N ARG A 34 10.53 -0.07 -1.77
CA ARG A 34 10.18 -1.46 -2.13
C ARG A 34 10.05 -2.29 -0.87
N PHE A 35 8.96 -3.03 -0.77
CA PHE A 35 8.61 -3.87 0.35
C PHE A 35 8.39 -5.30 -0.15
N PRO A 36 9.21 -6.28 0.28
CA PRO A 36 9.12 -7.65 -0.20
C PRO A 36 7.84 -8.33 0.28
N LEU A 37 7.23 -9.16 -0.56
CA LEU A 37 5.98 -9.87 -0.28
C LEU A 37 6.20 -11.36 0.02
N ARG A 38 6.64 -12.13 -0.97
CA ARG A 38 6.98 -13.56 -0.86
C ARG A 38 8.31 -13.81 -1.59
N ASP A 39 9.13 -14.67 -1.00
CA ASP A 39 10.36 -15.23 -1.59
C ASP A 39 11.33 -14.21 -2.20
N ASN A 40 11.31 -12.96 -1.73
CA ASN A 40 12.12 -11.82 -2.17
C ASN A 40 12.04 -11.44 -3.67
N GLN A 41 11.25 -12.15 -4.48
CA GLN A 41 11.07 -11.85 -5.91
C GLN A 41 9.93 -10.86 -6.14
N ASP A 42 8.87 -10.95 -5.32
CA ASP A 42 7.72 -10.07 -5.42
C ASP A 42 7.79 -8.93 -4.41
N TYR A 43 7.42 -7.73 -4.85
CA TYR A 43 7.39 -6.55 -4.00
C TYR A 43 6.21 -5.64 -4.29
N VAL A 44 5.77 -4.93 -3.25
CA VAL A 44 4.96 -3.71 -3.37
C VAL A 44 5.85 -2.50 -3.14
N THR A 45 5.51 -1.39 -3.75
CA THR A 45 6.16 -0.10 -3.52
C THR A 45 5.26 0.76 -2.66
N LEU A 46 5.72 1.08 -1.45
CA LEU A 46 5.06 2.03 -0.55
C LEU A 46 5.51 3.44 -0.91
N VAL A 47 4.55 4.30 -1.33
CA VAL A 47 4.85 5.68 -1.69
C VAL A 47 4.73 6.58 -0.46
N ASN A 48 5.88 6.99 0.07
CA ASN A 48 6.01 7.79 1.28
C ASN A 48 6.46 9.22 0.94
N THR A 49 5.52 10.16 0.88
CA THR A 49 5.82 11.60 0.80
C THR A 49 6.10 12.16 2.18
N VAL A 50 7.26 12.78 2.37
CA VAL A 50 7.68 13.36 3.66
C VAL A 50 8.35 14.72 3.44
N ILE A 51 8.40 15.54 4.48
CA ILE A 51 9.26 16.73 4.53
C ILE A 51 10.47 16.35 5.38
N PRO A 52 11.66 16.17 4.78
CA PRO A 52 12.88 15.95 5.55
C PRO A 52 13.07 17.09 6.56
N GLY A 53 13.62 16.78 7.74
CA GLY A 53 13.87 17.80 8.75
C GLY A 53 12.62 18.32 9.49
N LEU A 54 11.42 17.77 9.27
CA LEU A 54 10.19 18.18 9.98
C LEU A 54 10.31 18.14 11.51
N SER A 55 11.23 17.34 12.05
CA SER A 55 11.57 17.32 13.48
C SER A 55 12.04 18.66 14.02
N ILE A 56 12.51 19.58 13.17
CA ILE A 56 12.90 20.94 13.56
C ILE A 56 11.74 21.68 14.24
N LEU A 57 10.49 21.44 13.82
CA LEU A 57 9.29 22.02 14.43
C LEU A 57 9.06 21.57 15.88
N ALA A 58 9.69 20.47 16.31
CA ALA A 58 9.59 19.95 17.67
C ALA A 58 10.70 20.49 18.60
N THR A 59 11.67 21.27 18.09
CA THR A 59 12.86 21.68 18.85
C THR A 59 12.60 22.87 19.77
N SER A 60 12.06 23.99 19.26
CA SER A 60 11.77 25.19 20.04
C SER A 60 10.49 25.89 19.58
N ARG A 61 9.87 26.68 20.48
CA ARG A 61 8.66 27.45 20.17
C ARG A 61 8.92 28.51 19.09
N GLN A 62 10.09 29.17 19.14
CA GLN A 62 10.49 30.18 18.16
C GLN A 62 10.65 29.61 16.75
N ILE A 63 11.39 28.50 16.62
CA ILE A 63 11.57 27.79 15.35
C ILE A 63 10.22 27.36 14.80
N ARG A 64 9.36 26.81 15.68
CA ARG A 64 8.01 26.42 15.30
C ARG A 64 7.20 27.61 14.79
N SER A 65 7.21 28.76 15.46
CA SER A 65 6.46 29.94 15.01
C SER A 65 6.96 30.48 13.67
N GLU A 66 8.28 30.49 13.45
CA GLU A 66 8.89 30.97 12.20
C GLU A 66 8.60 30.02 11.03
N ALA A 67 8.82 28.72 11.23
CA ALA A 67 8.72 27.73 10.15
C ALA A 67 7.28 27.31 9.83
N SER A 68 6.31 27.58 10.72
CA SER A 68 4.95 27.07 10.56
C SER A 68 4.25 27.59 9.30
N SER A 69 4.43 28.88 8.94
CA SER A 69 3.82 29.46 7.75
C SER A 69 4.30 28.81 6.44
N ILE A 70 5.51 28.27 6.43
CA ILE A 70 6.13 27.64 5.25
C ILE A 70 5.85 26.13 5.23
N ILE A 71 6.04 25.45 6.36
CA ILE A 71 6.02 23.98 6.43
C ILE A 71 4.61 23.42 6.58
N LEU A 72 3.72 24.08 7.34
CA LEU A 72 2.37 23.54 7.60
C LEU A 72 1.50 23.44 6.34
N PRO A 73 1.53 24.37 5.37
CA PRO A 73 0.81 24.20 4.11
C PRO A 73 1.27 22.94 3.35
N ARG A 74 2.59 22.71 3.25
CA ARG A 74 3.17 21.51 2.62
C ARG A 74 2.76 20.24 3.36
N LEU A 75 2.80 20.26 4.70
CA LEU A 75 2.34 19.13 5.51
C LEU A 75 0.84 18.86 5.32
N ARG A 76 0.02 19.89 5.15
CA ARG A 76 -1.41 19.75 4.88
C ARG A 76 -1.63 19.00 3.56
N VAL A 77 -0.90 19.35 2.49
CA VAL A 77 -0.96 18.63 1.20
C VAL A 77 -0.63 17.14 1.37
N ILE A 78 0.43 16.80 2.10
CA ILE A 78 0.83 15.40 2.36
C ILE A 78 -0.25 14.64 3.15
N LEU A 79 -0.88 15.30 4.12
CA LEU A 79 -1.90 14.70 4.99
C LEU A 79 -3.29 14.64 4.35
N CYS A 80 -3.55 15.44 3.31
CA CYS A 80 -4.80 15.44 2.55
C CYS A 80 -4.73 14.59 1.27
N SER A 81 -3.53 14.17 0.85
CA SER A 81 -3.35 13.22 -0.25
C SER A 81 -3.48 11.77 0.25
N PRO A 82 -4.22 10.90 -0.49
CA PRO A 82 -4.38 9.51 -0.10
C PRO A 82 -3.03 8.79 -0.13
N PRO A 83 -2.73 7.94 0.87
CA PRO A 83 -1.58 7.03 0.79
C PRO A 83 -1.69 6.13 -0.44
N VAL A 84 -0.57 5.93 -1.12
CA VAL A 84 -0.50 5.17 -2.38
C VAL A 84 0.38 3.94 -2.22
N ILE A 85 -0.17 2.78 -2.59
CA ILE A 85 0.57 1.52 -2.77
C ILE A 85 0.65 1.28 -4.27
N VAL A 86 1.85 1.02 -4.77
CA VAL A 86 2.08 0.70 -6.17
C VAL A 86 2.54 -0.75 -6.26
N ILE A 87 2.03 -1.51 -7.22
CA ILE A 87 2.49 -2.86 -7.49
C ILE A 87 2.55 -3.10 -8.99
N GLN A 88 3.56 -3.83 -9.45
CA GLN A 88 3.59 -4.27 -10.84
C GLN A 88 2.62 -5.44 -11.05
N ALA A 89 2.06 -5.54 -12.25
CA ALA A 89 1.09 -6.57 -12.62
C ALA A 89 1.62 -7.99 -12.34
N GLU A 90 2.92 -8.21 -12.59
CA GLU A 90 3.61 -9.48 -12.32
C GLU A 90 3.60 -9.86 -10.83
N HIS A 91 3.76 -8.90 -9.94
CA HIS A 91 3.78 -9.16 -8.50
C HIS A 91 2.37 -9.26 -7.88
N LEU A 92 1.30 -8.93 -8.62
CA LEU A 92 -0.07 -8.97 -8.09
C LEU A 92 -0.47 -10.37 -7.61
N ILE A 93 0.10 -11.41 -8.24
CA ILE A 93 -0.06 -12.81 -7.87
C ILE A 93 0.24 -13.08 -6.39
N SER A 94 1.27 -12.43 -5.85
CA SER A 94 1.70 -12.58 -4.46
C SER A 94 0.79 -11.89 -3.45
N LEU A 95 -0.16 -11.07 -3.93
CA LEU A 95 -1.23 -10.46 -3.15
C LEU A 95 -2.54 -11.25 -3.18
N MET A 96 -2.58 -12.41 -3.84
CA MET A 96 -3.75 -13.29 -3.94
C MET A 96 -3.45 -14.69 -3.41
N ASP A 97 -4.49 -15.44 -3.06
CA ASP A 97 -4.37 -16.88 -2.89
C ASP A 97 -4.87 -17.60 -4.14
N LEU A 98 -3.97 -18.34 -4.79
CA LEU A 98 -4.29 -19.06 -6.02
C LEU A 98 -4.96 -20.41 -5.76
N HIS A 99 -4.87 -20.88 -4.52
CA HIS A 99 -5.56 -22.08 -4.11
C HIS A 99 -6.98 -21.68 -3.70
N ASP A 100 -8.00 -22.19 -4.42
CA ASP A 100 -9.43 -22.08 -4.05
C ASP A 100 -9.76 -22.87 -2.75
N CYS A 101 -8.79 -23.06 -1.87
CA CYS A 101 -8.94 -23.74 -0.60
C CYS A 101 -9.47 -22.73 0.42
N PHE A 102 -10.62 -23.04 1.01
CA PHE A 102 -11.22 -22.37 2.17
C PHE A 102 -10.26 -22.22 3.38
N SER A 103 -9.04 -22.75 3.33
CA SER A 103 -8.03 -22.69 4.39
C SER A 103 -7.36 -21.32 4.54
N SER A 104 -7.50 -20.40 3.59
CA SER A 104 -7.06 -19.01 3.74
C SER A 104 -8.26 -18.07 3.68
N VAL A 105 -9.03 -18.07 4.76
CA VAL A 105 -9.86 -16.92 5.15
C VAL A 105 -9.02 -15.63 5.29
N TYR A 106 -7.70 -15.76 5.22
CA TYR A 106 -6.71 -14.72 5.34
C TYR A 106 -6.27 -14.27 3.94
N GLY A 107 -6.54 -13.00 3.60
CA GLY A 107 -5.89 -12.33 2.48
C GLY A 107 -4.37 -12.43 2.58
N THR A 108 -3.65 -11.91 1.60
CA THR A 108 -2.19 -12.00 1.65
C THR A 108 -1.62 -11.32 2.89
N LYS A 109 -0.57 -11.94 3.45
CA LYS A 109 0.04 -11.52 4.72
C LYS A 109 0.30 -10.02 4.74
N PHE A 110 0.65 -9.42 3.60
CA PHE A 110 0.83 -7.98 3.51
C PHE A 110 -0.46 -7.17 3.77
N MET A 111 -1.51 -7.35 2.95
CA MET A 111 -2.73 -6.53 3.05
C MET A 111 -3.46 -6.79 4.36
N GLU A 112 -3.53 -8.04 4.82
CA GLU A 112 -4.14 -8.38 6.10
C GLU A 112 -3.42 -7.70 7.27
N LYS A 113 -2.07 -7.76 7.32
CA LYS A 113 -1.30 -7.12 8.39
C LYS A 113 -1.32 -5.59 8.29
N LEU A 114 -1.35 -5.04 7.07
CA LEU A 114 -1.54 -3.60 6.88
C LEU A 114 -2.90 -3.17 7.44
N ILE A 115 -4.00 -3.78 6.99
CA ILE A 115 -5.35 -3.44 7.47
C ILE A 115 -5.44 -3.64 8.98
N SER A 116 -5.00 -4.80 9.49
CA SER A 116 -4.96 -5.06 10.94
C SER A 116 -4.16 -4.01 11.72
N CYS A 117 -3.02 -3.56 11.19
CA CYS A 117 -2.23 -2.49 11.78
C CYS A 117 -3.01 -1.17 11.81
N LEU A 118 -3.65 -0.78 10.70
CA LEU A 118 -4.40 0.48 10.58
C LEU A 118 -5.56 0.59 11.57
N TYR A 119 -6.16 -0.53 11.97
CA TYR A 119 -7.34 -0.57 12.85
C TYR A 119 -7.07 -1.06 14.27
N ASP A 120 -5.90 -1.63 14.56
CA ASP A 120 -5.55 -1.95 15.95
C ASP A 120 -5.37 -0.63 16.73
N PRO A 121 -6.23 -0.31 17.71
CA PRO A 121 -6.10 0.92 18.51
C PRO A 121 -4.78 0.97 19.30
N ARG A 122 -4.13 -0.17 19.48
CA ARG A 122 -2.84 -0.28 20.15
C ARG A 122 -1.66 -0.06 19.19
N ALA A 123 -1.86 -0.12 17.87
CA ALA A 123 -0.78 0.04 16.89
C ALA A 123 -0.19 1.44 16.91
N LEU A 124 -1.01 2.50 16.87
CA LEU A 124 -0.53 3.88 16.90
C LEU A 124 0.34 4.18 18.14
N PRO A 125 -0.10 3.89 19.39
CA PRO A 125 0.76 4.06 20.58
C PRO A 125 2.08 3.28 20.50
N ARG A 126 2.07 2.06 19.96
CA ARG A 126 3.29 1.23 19.81
C ARG A 126 4.25 1.86 18.80
N ILE A 127 3.74 2.30 17.65
CA ILE A 127 4.53 3.00 16.65
C ILE A 127 5.11 4.31 17.21
N MET A 128 4.33 5.07 17.97
CA MET A 128 4.81 6.30 18.60
C MET A 128 5.90 6.04 19.65
N ARG A 129 5.80 4.94 20.42
CA ARG A 129 6.88 4.51 21.32
C ARG A 129 8.15 4.14 20.56
N TYR A 130 8.03 3.41 19.45
CA TYR A 130 9.16 3.10 18.57
C TYR A 130 9.83 4.35 18.02
N ARG A 131 9.06 5.32 17.50
CA ARG A 131 9.59 6.60 17.00
C ARG A 131 10.32 7.43 18.05
N ARG A 132 10.00 7.24 19.33
CA ARG A 132 10.65 7.88 20.48
C ARG A 132 11.84 7.07 21.03
N GLY A 133 12.23 5.97 20.38
CA GLY A 133 13.28 5.07 20.86
C GLY A 133 12.89 4.24 22.10
N LYS A 134 11.62 4.27 22.52
CA LYS A 134 11.13 3.55 23.72
C LYS A 134 10.69 2.11 23.44
N LEU A 135 10.84 1.65 22.19
CA LEU A 135 10.47 0.31 21.75
C LEU A 135 11.49 -0.09 20.67
N SER A 136 12.11 -1.27 20.81
CA SER A 136 13.06 -1.76 19.80
C SER A 136 12.35 -2.21 18.52
N THR A 137 13.09 -2.31 17.41
CA THR A 137 12.60 -2.83 16.12
C THR A 137 11.99 -4.22 16.28
N ARG A 138 12.68 -5.14 16.97
CA ARG A 138 12.19 -6.49 17.29
C ARG A 138 10.88 -6.48 18.10
N GLN A 139 10.78 -5.61 19.11
CA GLN A 139 9.57 -5.48 19.92
C GLN A 139 8.39 -4.91 19.12
N LEU A 140 8.63 -3.91 18.28
CA LEU A 140 7.59 -3.36 17.40
C LEU A 140 7.07 -4.42 16.44
N ARG A 141 7.99 -5.11 15.75
CA ARG A 141 7.65 -6.19 14.81
C ARG A 141 6.77 -7.24 15.47
N ARG A 142 7.14 -7.71 16.67
CA ARG A 142 6.34 -8.67 17.45
C ARG A 142 4.97 -8.14 17.83
N ARG A 143 4.90 -6.89 18.31
CA ARG A 143 3.65 -6.29 18.78
C ARG A 143 2.68 -5.94 17.65
N LEU A 144 3.18 -5.68 16.44
CA LEU A 144 2.38 -5.48 15.23
C LEU A 144 2.16 -6.78 14.43
N ARG A 145 2.64 -7.93 14.94
CA ARG A 145 2.55 -9.25 14.28
C ARG A 145 3.14 -9.27 12.86
N LEU A 146 4.26 -8.58 12.66
CA LEU A 146 4.93 -8.41 11.37
C LEU A 146 6.08 -9.41 11.14
N GLN A 147 6.29 -10.40 12.02
CA GLN A 147 7.43 -11.33 11.92
C GLN A 147 7.37 -12.21 10.67
N GLU A 148 6.17 -12.50 10.19
CA GLU A 148 5.96 -13.29 8.98
C GLU A 148 6.03 -12.47 7.69
N LEU A 149 6.12 -11.14 7.82
CA LEU A 149 6.08 -10.20 6.70
C LEU A 149 7.41 -9.48 6.51
N ILE A 150 8.12 -9.18 7.60
CA ILE A 150 9.36 -8.41 7.59
C ILE A 150 10.45 -9.22 8.26
N ALA A 151 11.54 -9.47 7.54
CA ALA A 151 12.72 -10.17 8.04
C ALA A 151 13.29 -9.47 9.30
N ILE A 152 14.04 -10.22 10.12
CA ILE A 152 14.47 -9.74 11.45
C ILE A 152 15.45 -8.55 11.33
N ASP A 153 16.30 -8.61 10.32
CA ASP A 153 17.36 -7.68 9.92
C ASP A 153 16.91 -6.59 8.95
N ASP A 154 15.73 -6.71 8.34
CA ASP A 154 15.20 -5.71 7.42
C ASP A 154 14.55 -4.52 8.16
N GLU A 155 15.41 -3.63 8.68
CA GLU A 155 14.99 -2.38 9.33
C GLU A 155 14.42 -1.35 8.35
N ALA A 156 14.89 -1.38 7.09
CA ALA A 156 14.46 -0.45 6.05
C ALA A 156 12.98 -0.64 5.72
N SER A 157 12.55 -1.88 5.44
CA SER A 157 11.14 -2.21 5.19
C SER A 157 10.26 -1.95 6.40
N LEU A 158 10.74 -2.22 7.62
CA LEU A 158 10.01 -1.87 8.84
C LEU A 158 9.77 -0.36 8.94
N LYS A 159 10.79 0.45 8.65
CA LYS A 159 10.69 1.92 8.68
C LYS A 159 9.74 2.44 7.60
N ALA A 160 9.80 1.88 6.39
CA ALA A 160 8.90 2.21 5.29
C ALA A 160 7.44 1.87 5.63
N PHE A 161 7.19 0.65 6.13
CA PHE A 161 5.87 0.20 6.58
C PHE A 161 5.31 1.09 7.69
N VAL A 162 6.12 1.40 8.70
CA VAL A 162 5.71 2.26 9.82
C VAL A 162 5.36 3.67 9.37
N ARG A 163 6.17 4.27 8.48
CA ARG A 163 5.89 5.60 7.91
C ARG A 163 4.57 5.58 7.14
N PHE A 164 4.40 4.58 6.27
CA PHE A 164 3.20 4.41 5.47
C PHE A 164 1.96 4.23 6.36
N ALA A 165 2.02 3.31 7.33
CA ALA A 165 0.92 3.02 8.25
C ALA A 165 0.53 4.25 9.08
N LEU A 166 1.49 5.05 9.57
CA LEU A 166 1.18 6.29 10.28
C LEU A 166 0.46 7.32 9.40
N ARG A 167 0.92 7.50 8.16
CA ARG A 167 0.27 8.40 7.20
C ARG A 167 -1.14 7.92 6.93
N ALA A 168 -1.31 6.63 6.68
CA ALA A 168 -2.61 6.01 6.42
C ALA A 168 -3.56 6.11 7.62
N MET A 169 -3.12 5.83 8.85
CA MET A 169 -3.92 6.04 10.05
C MET A 169 -4.37 7.49 10.17
N LYS A 170 -3.46 8.45 9.97
CA LYS A 170 -3.79 9.88 10.08
C LYS A 170 -4.76 10.32 8.98
N TYR A 171 -4.60 9.78 7.76
CA TYR A 171 -5.51 10.02 6.66
C TYR A 171 -6.91 9.45 6.94
N LEU A 172 -6.98 8.20 7.37
CA LEU A 172 -8.23 7.50 7.67
C LEU A 172 -9.03 8.15 8.80
N THR A 173 -8.38 8.79 9.78
CA THR A 173 -9.11 9.57 10.80
C THR A 173 -9.90 10.76 10.23
N ARG A 174 -9.58 11.21 9.01
CA ARG A 174 -10.30 12.28 8.29
C ARG A 174 -11.27 11.76 7.24
N ASN A 175 -11.11 10.51 6.82
CA ASN A 175 -11.94 9.81 5.84
C ASN A 175 -13.06 9.08 6.59
N THR A 176 -14.11 9.83 6.96
CA THR A 176 -15.33 9.29 7.56
C THR A 176 -16.37 9.07 6.47
N ALA A 177 -17.44 8.31 6.75
CA ALA A 177 -18.53 8.10 5.79
C ALA A 177 -19.09 9.42 5.22
N GLU A 178 -19.09 10.48 6.03
CA GLU A 178 -19.51 11.83 5.65
C GLU A 178 -18.51 12.50 4.69
N THR A 179 -17.21 12.31 4.88
CA THR A 179 -16.15 13.01 4.12
C THR A 179 -15.54 12.17 2.99
N HIS A 180 -16.06 10.97 2.71
CA HIS A 180 -15.59 10.08 1.65
C HIS A 180 -15.61 10.70 0.24
N HIS A 181 -16.41 11.75 0.02
CA HIS A 181 -16.46 12.47 -1.25
C HIS A 181 -15.30 13.48 -1.39
N GLU A 182 -14.79 14.01 -0.28
CA GLU A 182 -13.65 14.94 -0.25
C GLU A 182 -12.31 14.20 -0.16
N TYR A 183 -12.27 13.13 0.63
CA TYR A 183 -11.07 12.33 0.86
C TYR A 183 -11.23 10.99 0.16
N PRO A 184 -10.55 10.75 -0.98
CA PRO A 184 -10.58 9.45 -1.63
C PRO A 184 -9.99 8.35 -0.72
N PRO A 185 -10.51 7.11 -0.76
CA PRO A 185 -9.92 6.00 -0.03
C PRO A 185 -8.44 5.71 -0.39
N LEU A 186 -7.80 4.78 0.33
CA LEU A 186 -6.41 4.40 0.04
C LEU A 186 -6.27 3.98 -1.42
N THR A 187 -5.23 4.48 -2.08
CA THR A 187 -5.05 4.26 -3.51
C THR A 187 -4.08 3.11 -3.74
N PHE A 188 -4.51 2.17 -4.57
CA PHE A 188 -3.73 1.03 -5.01
C PHE A 188 -3.53 1.15 -6.52
N VAL A 189 -2.29 1.33 -6.96
CA VAL A 189 -1.93 1.50 -8.37
C VAL A 189 -1.31 0.21 -8.87
N VAL A 190 -1.93 -0.38 -9.89
CA VAL A 190 -1.39 -1.53 -10.61
C VAL A 190 -0.67 -1.02 -11.86
N GLU A 191 0.65 -1.17 -11.86
CA GLU A 191 1.53 -0.85 -12.98
C GLU A 191 1.60 -2.03 -13.93
N VAL A 192 1.23 -1.82 -15.19
CA VAL A 192 1.22 -2.86 -16.23
C VAL A 192 2.30 -2.52 -17.25
N PRO A 193 3.42 -3.25 -17.26
CA PRO A 193 4.42 -3.12 -18.33
C PRO A 193 3.83 -3.43 -19.70
N ASP A 194 4.29 -2.76 -20.75
CA ASP A 194 3.84 -3.04 -22.14
C ASP A 194 4.18 -4.45 -22.61
N THR A 195 5.21 -5.05 -21.99
CA THR A 195 5.66 -6.44 -22.22
C THR A 195 4.83 -7.46 -21.45
N PHE A 196 3.87 -7.03 -20.63
CA PHE A 196 3.08 -7.93 -19.80
C PHE A 196 2.06 -8.70 -20.64
N GLN A 197 2.39 -9.94 -20.97
CA GLN A 197 1.50 -10.86 -21.71
C GLN A 197 0.60 -11.68 -20.79
N GLY A 198 0.96 -11.74 -19.51
CA GLY A 198 0.33 -12.57 -18.49
C GLY A 198 1.36 -13.33 -17.69
N ILE A 199 0.90 -14.07 -16.69
CA ILE A 199 1.75 -14.90 -15.83
C ILE A 199 1.19 -16.32 -15.87
N PRO A 200 2.02 -17.37 -15.99
CA PRO A 200 1.55 -18.73 -15.77
C PRO A 200 1.11 -18.89 -14.32
N VAL A 201 -0.13 -19.32 -14.12
CA VAL A 201 -0.74 -19.50 -12.80
C VAL A 201 -1.32 -20.89 -12.72
N THR A 202 -0.89 -21.65 -11.72
CA THR A 202 -1.46 -22.97 -11.43
C THR A 202 -2.57 -22.78 -10.41
N THR A 203 -3.82 -22.90 -10.85
CA THR A 203 -4.98 -22.90 -9.94
C THR A 203 -5.35 -24.32 -9.59
N SER A 204 -5.73 -24.55 -8.34
CA SER A 204 -6.24 -25.85 -7.89
C SER A 204 -7.75 -25.79 -7.71
N THR A 205 -8.48 -26.73 -8.30
CA THR A 205 -9.89 -26.90 -7.98
C THR A 205 -10.03 -27.44 -6.55
N SER A 206 -10.94 -26.85 -5.77
CA SER A 206 -11.13 -27.27 -4.38
C SER A 206 -11.51 -28.75 -4.31
N LEU A 207 -11.08 -29.43 -3.24
CA LEU A 207 -11.39 -30.84 -3.03
C LEU A 207 -12.91 -31.08 -3.03
N MET A 208 -13.68 -30.18 -2.45
CA MET A 208 -15.15 -30.21 -2.47
C MET A 208 -15.72 -30.09 -3.87
N LYS A 209 -15.14 -29.23 -4.73
CA LYS A 209 -15.58 -29.08 -6.12
C LYS A 209 -15.20 -30.29 -6.97
N SER A 210 -14.03 -30.88 -6.72
CA SER A 210 -13.64 -32.15 -7.33
C SER A 210 -14.56 -33.30 -6.92
N ILE A 211 -14.91 -33.38 -5.63
CA ILE A 211 -15.88 -34.36 -5.10
C ILE A 211 -17.26 -34.10 -5.70
N SER A 212 -17.72 -32.86 -5.80
CA SER A 212 -19.03 -32.56 -6.40
C SER A 212 -19.07 -32.96 -7.87
N TYR A 213 -18.02 -32.72 -8.65
CA TYR A 213 -17.96 -33.20 -10.04
C TYR A 213 -17.99 -34.73 -10.11
N LYS A 214 -17.29 -35.43 -9.21
CA LYS A 214 -17.35 -36.90 -9.12
C LYS A 214 -18.75 -37.41 -8.78
N ILE A 215 -19.46 -36.76 -7.87
CA ILE A 215 -20.79 -37.21 -7.39
C ILE A 215 -21.89 -36.86 -8.40
N PHE A 216 -21.90 -35.64 -8.94
CA PHE A 216 -23.01 -35.10 -9.72
C PHE A 216 -22.79 -35.14 -11.23
N SER A 217 -21.61 -35.50 -11.72
CA SER A 217 -21.31 -35.57 -13.16
C SER A 217 -20.32 -36.69 -13.50
N PRO A 218 -20.64 -37.96 -13.18
CA PRO A 218 -19.70 -39.09 -13.34
C PRO A 218 -19.33 -39.39 -14.79
N LEU A 219 -20.13 -38.93 -15.76
CA LEU A 219 -19.91 -39.14 -17.20
C LEU A 219 -19.03 -38.07 -17.84
N ILE A 220 -18.74 -36.96 -17.13
CA ILE A 220 -17.87 -35.90 -17.61
C ILE A 220 -16.47 -36.16 -17.07
N PRO A 221 -15.42 -36.24 -17.91
CA PRO A 221 -14.06 -36.45 -17.43
C PRO A 221 -13.72 -35.39 -16.39
N THR A 222 -13.32 -35.84 -15.19
CA THR A 222 -12.94 -34.94 -14.10
C THR A 222 -11.76 -34.10 -14.55
N LEU A 223 -11.96 -32.79 -14.61
CA LEU A 223 -10.88 -31.84 -14.87
C LEU A 223 -9.70 -32.11 -13.93
N PRO A 224 -8.45 -31.94 -14.42
CA PRO A 224 -7.27 -32.11 -13.59
C PRO A 224 -7.39 -31.25 -12.33
N ARG A 225 -6.93 -31.78 -11.19
CA ARG A 225 -7.01 -31.10 -9.89
C ARG A 225 -6.30 -29.75 -9.91
N THR A 226 -5.26 -29.64 -10.73
CA THR A 226 -4.50 -28.42 -10.96
C THR A 226 -4.50 -28.09 -12.45
N VAL A 227 -4.81 -26.84 -12.79
CA VAL A 227 -4.75 -26.35 -14.16
C VAL A 227 -3.81 -25.16 -14.20
N THR A 228 -2.79 -25.25 -15.05
CA THR A 228 -1.88 -24.14 -15.33
C THR A 228 -2.45 -23.33 -16.48
N ASN A 229 -2.83 -22.10 -16.22
CA ASN A 229 -3.36 -21.16 -17.21
C ASN A 229 -2.51 -19.90 -17.26
N HIS A 230 -2.57 -19.18 -18.37
CA HIS A 230 -1.94 -17.86 -18.46
C HIS A 230 -2.93 -16.79 -17.96
N ALA A 231 -2.62 -16.16 -16.82
CA ALA A 231 -3.46 -15.08 -16.30
C ALA A 231 -3.05 -13.73 -16.87
N GLY A 232 -3.92 -13.18 -17.71
CA GLY A 232 -3.85 -11.79 -18.12
C GLY A 232 -4.27 -10.84 -17.00
N ILE A 233 -4.00 -9.55 -17.20
CA ILE A 233 -4.26 -8.48 -16.23
C ILE A 233 -5.72 -8.40 -15.75
N LEU A 234 -6.69 -8.60 -16.63
CA LEU A 234 -8.11 -8.56 -16.25
C LEU A 234 -8.47 -9.67 -15.27
N TRP A 235 -7.90 -10.87 -15.44
CA TRP A 235 -8.09 -11.98 -14.52
C TRP A 235 -7.43 -11.69 -13.17
N LEU A 236 -6.19 -11.17 -13.19
CA LEU A 236 -5.46 -10.81 -11.97
C LEU A 236 -6.20 -9.72 -11.19
N LEU A 237 -6.70 -8.68 -11.84
CA LEU A 237 -7.48 -7.61 -11.21
C LEU A 237 -8.79 -8.11 -10.61
N ARG A 238 -9.50 -8.98 -11.31
CA ARG A 238 -10.72 -9.64 -10.80
C ARG A 238 -10.42 -10.42 -9.52
N ARG A 239 -9.41 -11.29 -9.54
CA ARG A 239 -9.04 -12.12 -8.38
C ARG A 239 -8.49 -11.28 -7.23
N PHE A 240 -7.70 -10.25 -7.53
CA PHE A 240 -7.21 -9.32 -6.53
C PHE A 240 -8.37 -8.62 -5.83
N THR A 241 -9.33 -8.13 -6.63
CA THR A 241 -10.53 -7.46 -6.11
C THR A 241 -11.34 -8.38 -5.22
N PHE A 242 -11.54 -9.64 -5.63
CA PHE A 242 -12.19 -10.67 -4.82
C PHE A 242 -11.54 -10.85 -3.44
N HIS A 243 -10.21 -11.06 -3.39
CA HIS A 243 -9.51 -11.28 -2.12
C HIS A 243 -9.49 -10.04 -1.23
N ILE A 244 -9.28 -8.87 -1.84
CA ILE A 244 -9.18 -7.64 -1.07
C ILE A 244 -10.55 -7.18 -0.56
N SER A 245 -11.64 -7.41 -1.29
CA SER A 245 -12.99 -7.10 -0.81
C SER A 245 -13.37 -7.98 0.38
N LEU A 246 -13.08 -9.28 0.33
CA LEU A 246 -13.28 -10.17 1.49
C LEU A 246 -12.50 -9.69 2.71
N SER A 247 -11.24 -9.28 2.50
CA SER A 247 -10.40 -8.73 3.57
C SER A 247 -11.01 -7.43 4.12
N CYS A 248 -11.33 -6.47 3.26
CA CYS A 248 -11.91 -5.19 3.67
C CYS A 248 -13.26 -5.36 4.38
N GLU A 249 -14.08 -6.34 3.98
CA GLU A 249 -15.39 -6.61 4.58
C GLU A 249 -15.26 -7.26 5.95
N LEU A 250 -14.36 -8.25 6.09
CA LEU A 250 -14.03 -8.86 7.38
C LEU A 250 -13.60 -7.80 8.39
N TRP A 251 -12.75 -6.88 7.94
CA TRP A 251 -12.27 -5.79 8.77
C TRP A 251 -13.26 -4.63 8.83
N ARG A 252 -14.33 -4.57 8.02
CA ARG A 252 -15.39 -3.53 7.94
C ARG A 252 -14.97 -2.08 7.64
N ILE A 253 -13.73 -1.78 7.24
CA ILE A 253 -13.23 -0.41 7.48
C ILE A 253 -12.42 0.27 6.35
N VAL A 254 -12.00 -0.40 5.27
CA VAL A 254 -11.23 0.27 4.20
C VAL A 254 -11.94 0.20 2.85
N SER A 255 -12.42 1.34 2.37
CA SER A 255 -12.62 1.50 0.93
C SER A 255 -11.26 1.61 0.25
N LEU A 256 -11.11 1.01 -0.93
CA LEU A 256 -9.90 1.09 -1.74
C LEU A 256 -10.24 1.62 -3.12
N ILE A 257 -9.35 2.45 -3.66
CA ILE A 257 -9.38 2.83 -5.07
C ILE A 257 -8.30 2.05 -5.80
N VAL A 258 -8.69 1.24 -6.77
CA VAL A 258 -7.75 0.56 -7.68
C VAL A 258 -7.62 1.38 -8.95
N LYS A 259 -6.41 1.87 -9.23
CA LYS A 259 -6.07 2.55 -10.48
C LYS A 259 -5.13 1.66 -11.30
N VAL A 260 -5.20 1.76 -12.62
CA VAL A 260 -4.28 1.05 -13.52
C VAL A 260 -3.40 2.07 -14.24
N ARG A 261 -2.08 1.85 -14.19
CA ARG A 261 -1.07 2.65 -14.89
C ARG A 261 -0.40 1.77 -15.93
N LEU A 262 -0.39 2.21 -17.19
CA LEU A 262 0.37 1.55 -18.25
C LEU A 262 1.78 2.15 -18.27
N LEU A 263 2.80 1.30 -18.13
CA LEU A 263 4.21 1.70 -18.14
C LEU A 263 4.73 1.64 -19.57
N ASP A 264 4.66 2.78 -20.26
CA ASP A 264 5.11 2.88 -21.64
C ASP A 264 6.64 2.72 -21.76
N LYS A 265 7.08 1.54 -22.17
CA LYS A 265 8.45 1.27 -22.61
C LYS A 265 8.51 0.66 -24.01
N GLY A 266 7.37 0.40 -24.68
CA GLY A 266 7.35 -0.14 -26.04
C GLY A 266 5.98 -0.08 -26.71
N HIS A 267 5.97 0.08 -28.03
CA HIS A 267 4.76 0.18 -28.87
C HIS A 267 4.00 -1.15 -28.97
N THR A 268 3.45 -1.68 -27.89
CA THR A 268 2.44 -2.73 -27.99
C THR A 268 1.07 -2.06 -28.05
N GLY A 269 0.31 -2.30 -29.13
CA GLY A 269 -1.05 -1.78 -29.32
C GLY A 269 -2.09 -2.31 -28.32
N TRP A 270 -1.64 -2.78 -27.15
CA TRP A 270 -2.47 -3.29 -26.07
C TRP A 270 -3.23 -2.14 -25.40
N ARG A 271 -4.42 -1.85 -25.97
CA ARG A 271 -5.38 -0.94 -25.36
C ARG A 271 -6.20 -1.69 -24.32
N ILE A 272 -5.71 -1.76 -23.09
CA ILE A 272 -6.56 -2.11 -21.95
C ILE A 272 -7.59 -0.97 -21.81
N SER A 273 -8.84 -1.24 -22.19
CA SER A 273 -9.91 -0.27 -22.02
C SER A 273 -10.27 -0.13 -20.54
N GLY A 274 -10.50 1.10 -20.08
CA GLY A 274 -10.95 1.35 -18.71
C GLY A 274 -12.26 0.63 -18.38
N SER A 275 -13.15 0.44 -19.37
CA SER A 275 -14.39 -0.31 -19.21
C SER A 275 -14.16 -1.80 -18.92
N ASN A 276 -13.16 -2.42 -19.54
CA ASN A 276 -12.82 -3.82 -19.26
C ASN A 276 -12.21 -3.98 -17.86
N VAL A 277 -11.37 -3.03 -17.44
CA VAL A 277 -10.82 -2.99 -16.08
C VAL A 277 -11.93 -2.85 -15.05
N GLN A 278 -12.86 -1.91 -15.26
CA GLN A 278 -14.00 -1.72 -14.39
C GLN A 278 -14.87 -2.98 -14.30
N LYS A 279 -15.17 -3.62 -15.44
CA LYS A 279 -15.90 -4.91 -15.47
C LYS A 279 -15.17 -6.01 -14.71
N ALA A 280 -13.85 -6.08 -14.80
CA ALA A 280 -13.06 -7.07 -14.06
C ALA A 280 -13.13 -6.85 -12.54
N ILE A 281 -13.01 -5.59 -12.09
CA ILE A 281 -13.15 -5.21 -10.68
C ILE A 281 -14.57 -5.52 -10.18
N LEU A 282 -15.61 -5.11 -10.92
CA LEU A 282 -17.01 -5.39 -10.56
C LEU A 282 -17.29 -6.88 -10.43
N ARG A 283 -16.83 -7.70 -11.38
CA ARG A 283 -16.96 -9.16 -11.31
C ARG A 283 -16.26 -9.75 -10.09
N GLY A 284 -15.10 -9.21 -9.68
CA GLY A 284 -14.41 -9.66 -8.48
C GLY A 284 -15.20 -9.35 -7.20
N LEU A 285 -15.84 -8.18 -7.14
CA LEU A 285 -16.74 -7.80 -6.03
C LEU A 285 -17.99 -8.69 -5.96
N GLU A 286 -18.61 -8.95 -7.12
CA GLU A 286 -19.77 -9.84 -7.24
C GLU A 286 -19.43 -11.27 -6.77
N GLU A 287 -18.28 -11.80 -7.19
CA GLU A 287 -17.81 -13.12 -6.74
C GLU A 287 -17.56 -13.18 -5.24
N ALA A 288 -17.06 -12.10 -4.65
CA ALA A 288 -16.85 -12.01 -3.21
C ALA A 288 -18.15 -11.88 -2.43
N ARG A 289 -19.28 -11.70 -3.12
CA ARG A 289 -20.60 -11.40 -2.52
C ARG A 289 -20.54 -10.20 -1.58
N SER A 290 -19.69 -9.23 -1.88
CA SER A 290 -19.50 -8.10 -1.00
C SER A 290 -20.67 -7.14 -1.13
N ASN A 291 -21.48 -7.05 -0.08
CA ASN A 291 -22.67 -6.19 -0.04
C ASN A 291 -22.33 -4.74 0.36
N VAL A 292 -21.05 -4.43 0.59
CA VAL A 292 -20.61 -3.11 1.06
C VAL A 292 -20.42 -2.17 -0.14
N PRO A 293 -21.30 -1.17 -0.34
CA PRO A 293 -21.21 -0.30 -1.49
C PRO A 293 -19.91 0.52 -1.46
N GLY A 294 -19.12 0.43 -2.53
CA GLY A 294 -17.90 1.22 -2.69
C GLY A 294 -16.70 0.74 -1.87
N ILE A 295 -16.67 -0.53 -1.44
CA ILE A 295 -15.52 -1.14 -0.76
C ILE A 295 -14.28 -1.18 -1.63
N VAL A 296 -14.43 -1.45 -2.93
CA VAL A 296 -13.37 -1.28 -3.93
C VAL A 296 -13.98 -0.52 -5.10
N ARG A 297 -13.29 0.53 -5.56
CA ARG A 297 -13.71 1.34 -6.70
C ARG A 297 -12.61 1.35 -7.76
N TYR A 298 -13.01 1.31 -9.02
CA TYR A 298 -12.09 1.63 -10.10
C TYR A 298 -11.85 3.15 -10.13
N GLY A 299 -10.60 3.57 -9.98
CA GLY A 299 -10.21 4.98 -9.96
C GLY A 299 -9.74 5.54 -11.30
N GLY A 300 -10.01 4.83 -12.40
CA GLY A 300 -9.58 5.24 -13.73
C GLY A 300 -8.16 4.84 -14.09
N ARG A 301 -7.71 5.33 -15.26
CA ARG A 301 -6.34 5.18 -15.75
C ARG A 301 -5.50 6.32 -15.17
N VAL A 302 -4.34 5.99 -14.60
CA VAL A 302 -3.38 7.01 -14.15
C VAL A 302 -2.61 7.52 -15.37
N PRO A 303 -2.41 8.85 -15.52
CA PRO A 303 -1.52 9.38 -16.55
C PRO A 303 -0.11 8.78 -16.45
N ARG A 304 0.62 8.81 -17.58
CA ARG A 304 2.04 8.43 -17.65
C ARG A 304 2.87 9.39 -16.81
N GLU A 305 4.09 8.99 -16.47
CA GLU A 305 4.96 9.44 -15.36
C GLU A 305 5.30 10.93 -15.20
N THR A 306 4.44 11.87 -15.60
CA THR A 306 4.56 13.29 -15.33
C THR A 306 3.28 13.81 -14.68
N ASP A 307 3.49 14.55 -13.59
CA ASP A 307 2.52 15.38 -12.89
C ASP A 307 1.51 14.62 -12.00
N GLU A 308 1.95 14.25 -10.80
CA GLU A 308 1.17 14.48 -9.56
C GLU A 308 1.99 14.04 -8.33
N ILE A 309 2.24 15.03 -7.46
CA ILE A 309 2.80 14.90 -6.10
C ILE A 309 1.70 14.42 -5.15
#